data_AF-A0A967GUY6-F1
#
_entry.id   AF-A0A967GUY6-F1
#
_cell.length_a   1.000
_cell.length_b   1.000
_cell.length_c   1.000
_cell.angle_alpha   90.00
_cell.angle_beta   90.00
_cell.angle_gamma   90.00
#
_symmetry.space_group_name_H-M   'P 1'
#
loop_
_entity.id
_entity.type
_entity.pdbx_description
1 polymer ?
#
loop_
_entity_poly.entity_id
_entity_poly.type
_entity_poly.pdbx_seq_one_letter_code
_entity_poly.pdbx_strand_id
1 'polypeptide(L)'
;MNCPSRSSLILAAIASGCLAGNAIAEKALTADGKLTYYGDVRLRYEADYDSARADGTMRDDRHRARIRARVGLNYELDDHWRAGVRVRTGNHRSQQSSHLTFKTDDGSHDDLDFVVDKYFLAYRDDHYSAWAGRNSFPFWKQNELFWDDDVTPTGLAASMTPGGGDVTLTLGGFMLPDGGYQVHQPMVGGQV
;
A
#
# COMPACT_ATOMS: atom_id res chain seq x y z
N MET A 1 -9.37 39.21 -37.42
CA MET A 1 -7.91 39.08 -37.64
C MET A 1 -7.27 40.03 -36.62
N ASN A 2 -6.55 39.63 -35.56
CA ASN A 2 -5.65 38.50 -35.34
C ASN A 2 -5.71 38.00 -33.89
N CYS A 3 -5.67 36.68 -33.73
CA CYS A 3 -5.08 36.01 -32.57
C CYS A 3 -3.60 35.71 -32.92
N PRO A 4 -2.69 35.74 -31.92
CA PRO A 4 -1.98 34.48 -31.70
C PRO A 4 -1.85 34.12 -30.21
N SER A 5 -1.95 32.81 -30.00
CA SER A 5 -1.82 32.05 -28.76
C SER A 5 -0.47 32.21 -28.07
N ARG A 6 -0.48 32.24 -26.74
CA ARG A 6 0.55 31.56 -25.93
C ARG A 6 -0.11 30.91 -24.72
N SER A 7 -0.59 29.69 -24.94
CA SER A 7 -0.85 28.73 -23.87
C SER A 7 0.50 28.39 -23.24
N SER A 8 0.81 28.99 -22.08
CA SER A 8 1.97 28.58 -21.28
C SER A 8 1.64 27.23 -20.66
N LEU A 9 1.95 26.15 -21.38
CA LEU A 9 2.10 24.82 -20.82
C LEU A 9 3.25 24.88 -19.83
N ILE A 10 2.93 25.03 -18.54
CA ILE A 10 3.90 24.93 -17.44
C ILE A 10 4.25 23.45 -17.32
N LEU A 11 5.40 23.09 -17.90
CA LEU A 11 5.95 21.75 -17.86
C LEU A 11 6.65 21.55 -16.52
N ALA A 12 5.95 20.99 -15.53
CA ALA A 12 6.59 20.54 -14.30
C ALA A 12 7.43 19.30 -14.62
N ALA A 13 8.76 19.44 -14.62
CA ALA A 13 9.67 18.32 -14.80
C ALA A 13 9.88 17.62 -13.44
N ILE A 14 9.00 16.67 -13.10
CA ILE A 14 9.21 15.79 -11.95
C ILE A 14 10.18 14.70 -12.40
N ALA A 15 11.46 14.84 -12.03
CA ALA A 15 12.41 13.75 -12.20
C ALA A 15 12.27 12.80 -10.99
N SER A 16 11.50 11.72 -11.15
CA SER A 16 11.37 10.68 -10.14
C SER A 16 12.31 9.52 -10.47
N GLY A 17 13.40 9.40 -9.71
CA GLY A 17 14.27 8.22 -9.76
C GLY A 17 13.69 7.12 -8.87
N CYS A 18 13.10 6.10 -9.46
CA CYS A 18 12.56 4.95 -8.74
C CYS A 18 13.49 3.74 -8.93
N LEU A 19 14.25 3.39 -7.89
CA LEU A 19 14.92 2.09 -7.81
C LEU A 19 13.94 1.13 -7.14
N ALA A 20 13.07 0.52 -7.95
CA ALA A 20 12.07 -0.42 -7.46
C ALA A 20 12.59 -1.86 -7.61
N GLY A 21 13.01 -2.47 -6.51
CA GLY A 21 13.05 -3.92 -6.38
C GLY A 21 11.64 -4.45 -6.16
N ASN A 22 10.82 -4.53 -7.22
CA ASN A 22 9.48 -5.11 -7.14
C ASN A 22 9.59 -6.64 -7.19
N ALA A 23 10.09 -7.27 -6.13
CA ALA A 23 10.00 -8.71 -5.96
C ALA A 23 9.85 -9.00 -4.47
N ILE A 24 8.60 -9.09 -4.01
CA ILE A 24 8.29 -9.66 -2.70
C ILE A 24 8.50 -11.18 -2.85
N ALA A 25 9.73 -11.65 -2.65
CA ALA A 25 10.01 -13.07 -2.60
C ALA A 25 9.67 -13.58 -1.19
N GLU A 26 8.66 -14.45 -1.08
CA GLU A 26 8.48 -15.26 0.13
C GLU A 26 9.56 -16.34 0.18
N LYS A 27 10.23 -16.44 1.32
CA LYS A 27 11.25 -17.46 1.55
C LYS A 27 10.97 -18.20 2.86
N ALA A 28 11.10 -19.52 2.84
CA ALA A 28 11.00 -20.34 4.04
C ALA A 28 12.11 -19.97 5.05
N LEU A 29 11.71 -19.71 6.28
CA LEU A 29 12.59 -19.49 7.42
C LEU A 29 12.82 -20.78 8.20
N THR A 30 11.84 -21.69 8.20
CA THR A 30 11.91 -23.00 8.86
C THR A 30 12.09 -24.13 7.86
N ALA A 31 12.69 -25.24 8.31
CA ALA A 31 12.96 -26.40 7.46
C ALA A 31 11.69 -27.13 6.98
N ASP A 32 10.59 -27.01 7.74
CA ASP A 32 9.27 -27.52 7.38
C ASP A 32 8.49 -26.58 6.44
N GLY A 33 9.03 -25.39 6.13
CA GLY A 33 8.42 -24.41 5.25
C GLY A 33 7.19 -23.69 5.83
N LYS A 34 6.78 -24.01 7.06
CA LYS A 34 5.57 -23.44 7.68
C LYS A 34 5.70 -21.97 8.02
N LEU A 35 6.91 -21.51 8.35
CA LEU A 35 7.20 -20.11 8.60
C LEU A 35 7.93 -19.52 7.40
N THR A 36 7.28 -18.60 6.70
CA THR A 36 7.88 -17.84 5.59
C THR A 36 8.06 -16.39 6.00
N TYR A 37 9.05 -15.74 5.42
CA TYR A 37 9.24 -14.31 5.52
C TYR A 37 9.26 -13.67 4.14
N TYR A 38 8.83 -12.42 4.06
CA TYR A 38 8.82 -11.63 2.83
C TYR A 38 9.09 -10.17 3.13
N GLY A 39 9.48 -9.41 2.11
CA GLY A 39 9.69 -7.98 2.28
C GLY A 39 9.99 -7.27 0.98
N ASP A 40 9.95 -5.94 1.05
CA ASP A 40 10.39 -5.05 -0.02
C ASP A 40 11.03 -3.80 0.55
N VAL A 41 11.99 -3.26 -0.22
CA VAL A 41 12.59 -1.96 0.05
C VAL A 41 12.42 -1.10 -1.20
N ARG A 42 11.90 0.10 -1.00
CA ARG A 42 11.70 1.10 -2.05
C ARG A 42 12.40 2.39 -1.65
N LEU A 43 13.28 2.84 -2.53
CA LEU A 43 13.92 4.14 -2.45
C LEU A 43 13.37 5.01 -3.57
N ARG A 44 12.93 6.21 -3.23
CA ARG A 44 12.45 7.20 -4.18
C ARG A 44 13.17 8.51 -3.92
N TYR A 45 13.74 9.06 -4.98
CA TYR A 45 14.23 10.43 -4.98
C TYR A 45 13.31 11.27 -5.86
N GLU A 46 12.76 12.33 -5.29
CA GLU A 46 11.93 13.32 -5.97
C GLU A 46 12.72 14.63 -6.02
N ALA A 47 12.85 15.20 -7.21
CA ALA A 47 13.33 16.56 -7.37
C ALA A 47 12.27 17.35 -8.13
N ASP A 48 11.72 18.36 -7.46
CA ASP A 48 10.79 19.30 -8.05
C ASP A 48 11.56 20.57 -8.42
N TYR A 49 11.78 20.77 -9.72
CA TYR A 49 12.40 21.97 -10.28
C TYR A 49 11.33 22.89 -10.89
N ASP A 50 11.51 24.20 -10.79
CA ASP A 50 10.67 25.22 -11.46
C ASP A 50 9.15 25.08 -11.21
N SER A 51 8.74 24.68 -10.00
CA SER A 51 7.33 24.47 -9.69
C SER A 51 6.61 25.79 -9.35
N ALA A 52 5.76 26.30 -10.24
CA ALA A 52 4.99 27.52 -9.99
C ALA A 52 3.75 27.26 -9.12
N ARG A 53 3.41 28.17 -8.20
CA ARG A 53 2.09 28.24 -7.56
C ARG A 53 1.03 28.62 -8.60
N ALA A 54 -0.25 28.39 -8.29
CA ALA A 54 -1.37 28.78 -9.16
C ALA A 54 -1.44 30.31 -9.43
N ASP A 55 -0.73 31.11 -8.63
CA ASP A 55 -0.57 32.56 -8.78
C ASP A 55 0.64 32.98 -9.65
N GLY A 56 1.39 32.03 -10.20
CA GLY A 56 2.56 32.28 -11.05
C GLY A 56 3.87 32.55 -10.31
N THR A 57 3.89 32.51 -8.97
CA THR A 57 5.15 32.59 -8.20
C THR A 57 5.91 31.27 -8.29
N MET A 58 7.21 31.33 -8.59
CA MET A 58 8.08 30.14 -8.53
C MET A 58 8.19 29.68 -7.07
N ARG A 59 8.06 28.38 -6.83
CA ARG A 59 8.44 27.75 -5.57
C ARG A 59 9.92 27.42 -5.63
N ASP A 60 10.57 27.46 -4.48
CA ASP A 60 11.94 27.00 -4.34
C ASP A 60 12.05 25.53 -4.78
N ASP A 61 13.21 25.20 -5.36
CA ASP A 61 13.56 23.84 -5.72
C ASP A 61 13.46 22.94 -4.49
N ARG A 62 12.88 21.75 -4.67
CA ARG A 62 12.64 20.82 -3.57
C ARG A 62 13.12 19.43 -3.93
N HIS A 63 14.15 18.98 -3.24
CA HIS A 63 14.60 17.60 -3.21
C HIS A 63 13.96 16.87 -2.03
N ARG A 64 13.40 15.69 -2.27
CA ARG A 64 12.86 14.78 -1.25
C ARG A 64 13.38 13.39 -1.49
N ALA A 65 14.06 12.86 -0.48
CA ALA A 65 14.49 11.47 -0.49
C ALA A 65 13.59 10.67 0.45
N ARG A 66 12.99 9.59 -0.10
CA ARG A 66 11.98 8.78 0.56
C ARG A 66 12.40 7.31 0.61
N ILE A 67 12.21 6.68 1.76
CA ILE A 67 12.43 5.24 1.95
C ILE A 67 11.16 4.57 2.46
N ARG A 68 10.91 3.35 1.97
CA ARG A 68 9.94 2.44 2.55
C ARG A 68 10.55 1.06 2.60
N ALA A 69 10.63 0.49 3.80
CA ALA A 69 10.95 -0.90 4.01
C ALA A 69 9.73 -1.60 4.62
N ARG A 70 9.43 -2.80 4.13
CA ARG A 70 8.40 -3.69 4.65
C ARG A 70 9.01 -5.06 4.89
N VAL A 71 8.67 -5.65 6.02
CA VAL A 71 9.01 -7.03 6.36
C VAL A 71 7.78 -7.70 6.94
N GLY A 72 7.44 -8.87 6.44
CA GLY A 72 6.33 -9.68 6.93
C GLY A 72 6.74 -11.12 7.17
N LEU A 73 5.95 -11.77 8.02
CA LEU A 73 6.05 -13.17 8.38
C LEU A 73 4.68 -13.81 8.16
N ASN A 74 4.65 -14.98 7.52
CA ASN A 74 3.46 -15.81 7.43
C ASN A 74 3.74 -17.17 8.07
N TYR A 75 2.76 -17.70 8.77
CA TYR A 75 2.82 -18.99 9.43
C TYR A 75 1.63 -19.85 9.03
N GLU A 76 1.90 -21.00 8.41
CA GLU A 76 0.92 -22.02 8.07
C GLU A 76 0.62 -22.87 9.32
N LEU A 77 -0.60 -22.75 9.84
CA LEU A 77 -1.03 -23.57 10.98
C LEU A 77 -1.33 -25.00 10.53
N ASP A 78 -2.06 -25.11 9.41
CA ASP A 78 -2.42 -26.35 8.73
C ASP A 78 -2.62 -26.07 7.22
N ASP A 79 -3.18 -27.04 6.49
CA ASP A 79 -3.38 -26.95 5.04
C ASP A 79 -4.42 -25.88 4.64
N HIS A 80 -5.23 -25.40 5.58
CA HIS A 80 -6.29 -24.42 5.32
C HIS A 80 -6.09 -23.08 6.03
N TRP A 81 -5.38 -23.05 7.17
CA TRP A 81 -5.25 -21.89 8.02
C TRP A 81 -3.85 -21.27 7.97
N ARG A 82 -3.81 -19.96 7.70
CA ARG A 82 -2.61 -19.13 7.67
C ARG A 82 -2.75 -17.93 8.59
N ALA A 83 -1.76 -17.66 9.42
CA ALA A 83 -1.63 -16.40 10.13
C ALA A 83 -0.49 -15.57 9.54
N GLY A 84 -0.61 -14.24 9.53
CA GLY A 84 0.44 -13.38 9.01
C GLY A 84 0.53 -12.05 9.73
N VAL A 85 1.74 -11.50 9.80
CA VAL A 85 2.02 -10.17 10.35
C VAL A 85 3.00 -9.43 9.43
N ARG A 86 2.83 -8.11 9.29
CA ARG A 86 3.74 -7.26 8.52
C ARG A 86 4.01 -5.96 9.26
N VAL A 87 5.28 -5.58 9.24
CA VAL A 87 5.79 -4.31 9.75
C VAL A 87 6.31 -3.48 8.58
N ARG A 88 6.02 -2.19 8.62
CA ARG A 88 6.45 -1.21 7.63
C ARG A 88 7.10 -0.01 8.31
N THR A 89 8.14 0.54 7.69
CA THR A 89 8.69 1.86 8.06
C THR A 89 7.85 2.99 7.49
N GLY A 90 7.60 4.03 8.28
CA GLY A 90 6.95 5.26 7.84
C GLY A 90 5.93 5.77 8.85
N ASN A 91 5.40 6.96 8.58
CA ASN A 91 4.62 7.73 9.54
C ASN A 91 3.44 6.93 10.14
N HIS A 92 3.38 6.87 11.47
CA HIS A 92 2.36 6.13 12.21
C HIS A 92 0.93 6.72 12.07
N ARG A 93 0.81 7.96 11.58
CA ARG A 93 -0.44 8.72 11.43
C ARG A 93 -1.00 8.70 10.01
N SER A 94 -0.34 8.04 9.05
CA SER A 94 -0.85 7.98 7.67
C SER A 94 -0.71 6.58 7.08
N GLN A 95 -1.83 6.01 6.65
CA GLN A 95 -1.84 4.76 5.89
C GLN A 95 -1.54 5.00 4.40
N GLN A 96 -1.94 6.15 3.86
CA GLN A 96 -1.83 6.51 2.44
C GLN A 96 -0.42 6.99 2.06
N SER A 97 0.30 7.68 2.95
CA SER A 97 1.67 8.11 2.70
C SER A 97 2.65 7.12 3.34
N SER A 98 2.85 5.99 2.68
CA SER A 98 3.65 4.88 3.21
C SER A 98 5.17 5.10 3.20
N HIS A 99 5.62 6.31 2.84
CA HIS A 99 7.02 6.64 2.62
C HIS A 99 7.53 7.54 3.74
N LEU A 100 8.74 7.27 4.22
CA LEU A 100 9.44 8.12 5.18
C LEU A 100 10.34 9.10 4.44
N THR A 101 10.17 10.40 4.65
CA THR A 101 11.03 11.44 4.08
C THR A 101 12.20 11.69 5.02
N PHE A 102 13.39 11.17 4.68
CA PHE A 102 14.57 11.30 5.55
C PHE A 102 15.42 12.54 5.25
N LYS A 103 15.19 13.19 4.10
CA LYS A 103 15.88 14.43 3.72
C LYS A 103 15.00 15.27 2.80
N THR A 104 14.78 16.51 3.23
CA THR A 104 14.21 17.61 2.45
C THR A 104 15.17 18.81 2.54
N ASP A 105 15.27 19.64 1.51
CA ASP A 105 16.21 20.79 1.52
C ASP A 105 15.86 21.87 2.56
N ASP A 106 14.62 21.87 3.07
CA ASP A 106 14.15 22.74 4.14
C ASP A 106 14.53 22.24 5.55
N GLY A 107 15.24 21.11 5.66
CA GLY A 107 15.63 20.50 6.93
C GLY A 107 14.53 19.69 7.62
N SER A 108 13.35 19.56 7.02
CA SER A 108 12.29 18.70 7.55
C SER A 108 12.60 17.22 7.31
N HIS A 109 12.50 16.43 8.37
CA HIS A 109 12.59 14.97 8.36
C HIS A 109 11.33 14.39 9.01
N ASP A 110 10.84 13.28 8.49
CA ASP A 110 9.85 12.45 9.18
C ASP A 110 10.57 11.62 10.25
N ASP A 111 9.99 11.52 11.45
CA ASP A 111 10.48 10.61 12.49
C ASP A 111 10.45 9.16 11.99
N LEU A 112 11.48 8.38 12.34
CA LEU A 112 11.58 6.97 11.98
C LEU A 112 10.64 6.12 12.82
N ASP A 113 9.44 5.93 12.29
CA ASP A 113 8.41 5.10 12.87
C ASP A 113 8.32 3.71 12.22
N PHE A 114 7.91 2.75 13.04
CA PHE A 114 7.52 1.40 12.62
C PHE A 114 6.04 1.18 12.89
N VAL A 115 5.32 0.70 11.87
CA VAL A 115 3.89 0.45 11.95
C VAL A 115 3.64 -1.02 11.62
N VAL A 116 2.92 -1.72 12.50
CA VAL A 116 2.36 -3.04 12.18
C VAL A 116 1.14 -2.82 11.29
N ASP A 117 1.31 -2.99 9.98
CA ASP A 117 0.31 -2.61 8.98
C ASP A 117 -0.50 -3.80 8.44
N LYS A 118 -0.08 -5.04 8.74
CA LYS A 118 -0.92 -6.24 8.55
C LYS A 118 -0.80 -7.15 9.76
N TYR A 119 -1.94 -7.72 10.15
CA TYR A 119 -2.03 -8.81 11.10
C TYR A 119 -3.34 -9.54 10.80
N PHE A 120 -3.29 -10.79 10.37
CA PHE A 120 -4.50 -11.48 9.93
C PHE A 120 -4.45 -12.97 10.23
N LEU A 121 -5.65 -13.55 10.31
CA LEU A 121 -5.88 -14.97 10.23
C LEU A 121 -6.71 -15.23 8.97
N ALA A 122 -6.24 -16.12 8.11
CA ALA A 122 -6.88 -16.49 6.86
C ALA A 122 -7.19 -17.98 6.85
N TYR A 123 -8.33 -18.31 6.26
CA TYR A 123 -8.76 -19.66 5.91
C TYR A 123 -8.85 -19.75 4.39
N ARG A 124 -8.33 -20.81 3.78
CA ARG A 124 -8.46 -21.07 2.36
C ARG A 124 -8.69 -22.56 2.13
N ASP A 125 -9.65 -22.82 1.27
CA ASP A 125 -10.05 -24.14 0.78
C ASP A 125 -10.36 -24.01 -0.72
N ASP A 126 -10.63 -25.11 -1.41
CA ASP A 126 -10.80 -25.16 -2.87
C ASP A 126 -11.89 -24.22 -3.40
N HIS A 127 -12.94 -23.99 -2.60
CA HIS A 127 -14.09 -23.18 -3.01
C HIS A 127 -14.37 -21.98 -2.09
N TYR A 128 -13.62 -21.86 -1.00
CA TYR A 128 -13.88 -20.89 0.05
C TYR A 128 -12.58 -20.21 0.47
N SER A 129 -12.62 -18.90 0.63
CA SER A 129 -11.55 -18.19 1.33
C SER A 129 -12.16 -17.19 2.28
N ALA A 130 -11.56 -17.03 3.45
CA ALA A 130 -11.96 -16.02 4.39
C ALA A 130 -10.74 -15.47 5.10
N TRP A 131 -10.82 -14.24 5.59
CA TRP A 131 -9.82 -13.73 6.51
C TRP A 131 -10.47 -12.76 7.49
N ALA A 132 -9.84 -12.64 8.66
CA ALA A 132 -10.17 -11.68 9.70
C ALA A 132 -8.90 -10.98 10.18
N GLY A 133 -9.01 -9.72 10.55
CA GLY A 133 -7.90 -8.88 11.02
C GLY A 133 -7.63 -7.71 10.09
N ARG A 134 -6.37 -7.28 10.00
CA ARG A 134 -5.91 -6.24 9.09
C ARG A 134 -5.14 -6.87 7.93
N ASN A 135 -5.75 -6.91 6.75
CA ASN A 135 -5.20 -7.58 5.58
C ASN A 135 -5.32 -6.74 4.30
N SER A 136 -4.81 -7.24 3.18
CA SER A 136 -5.01 -6.65 1.85
C SER A 136 -6.49 -6.61 1.47
N PHE A 137 -6.85 -5.62 0.65
CA PHE A 137 -8.20 -5.50 0.09
C PHE A 137 -8.57 -6.77 -0.69
N PRO A 138 -9.75 -7.37 -0.46
CA PRO A 138 -10.09 -8.70 -0.97
C PRO A 138 -10.72 -8.69 -2.37
N PHE A 139 -11.13 -7.52 -2.86
CA PHE A 139 -11.82 -7.39 -4.14
C PHE A 139 -10.83 -7.34 -5.29
N TRP A 140 -11.18 -8.00 -6.40
CA TRP A 140 -10.44 -7.93 -7.65
C TRP A 140 -10.51 -6.51 -8.22
N LYS A 141 -9.34 -5.94 -8.52
CA LYS A 141 -9.20 -4.59 -9.07
C LYS A 141 -8.88 -4.69 -10.57
N GLN A 142 -9.68 -4.03 -11.42
CA GLN A 142 -9.36 -3.90 -12.85
C GLN A 142 -8.13 -3.00 -13.09
N ASN A 143 -7.96 -1.96 -12.27
CA ASN A 143 -6.89 -0.98 -12.36
C ASN A 143 -6.50 -0.49 -10.95
N GLU A 144 -5.23 -0.14 -10.73
CA GLU A 144 -4.72 0.43 -9.46
C GLU A 144 -5.32 1.81 -9.11
N LEU A 145 -6.07 2.43 -10.03
CA LEU A 145 -6.53 3.81 -9.94
C LEU A 145 -7.49 4.10 -8.77
N PHE A 146 -8.23 3.08 -8.29
CA PHE A 146 -9.25 3.26 -7.26
C PHE A 146 -8.77 2.94 -5.82
N TRP A 147 -7.73 2.12 -5.66
CA TRP A 147 -7.21 1.73 -4.34
C TRP A 147 -5.72 1.39 -4.43
N ASP A 148 -4.88 2.16 -3.72
CA ASP A 148 -3.46 1.83 -3.52
C ASP A 148 -3.31 0.50 -2.77
N ASP A 149 -2.35 -0.33 -3.16
CA ASP A 149 -2.03 -1.60 -2.53
C ASP A 149 -1.40 -1.46 -1.14
N ASP A 150 -1.02 -0.24 -0.78
CA ASP A 150 -0.55 0.10 0.56
C ASP A 150 -1.70 0.22 1.59
N VAL A 151 -2.96 0.21 1.15
CA VAL A 151 -4.13 0.25 2.04
C VAL A 151 -4.48 -1.14 2.54
N THR A 152 -4.51 -1.28 3.86
CA THR A 152 -4.85 -2.52 4.57
C THR A 152 -6.10 -2.30 5.42
N PRO A 153 -7.30 -2.65 4.93
CA PRO A 153 -8.52 -2.61 5.74
C PRO A 153 -8.42 -3.52 6.96
N THR A 154 -9.07 -3.11 8.06
CA THR A 154 -9.26 -3.95 9.25
C THR A 154 -10.69 -4.45 9.29
N GLY A 155 -10.91 -5.76 9.25
CA GLY A 155 -12.25 -6.32 9.28
C GLY A 155 -12.26 -7.81 8.96
N LEU A 156 -13.27 -8.23 8.20
CA LEU A 156 -13.43 -9.61 7.76
C LEU A 156 -13.93 -9.65 6.32
N ALA A 157 -13.39 -10.60 5.56
CA ALA A 157 -13.82 -10.90 4.19
C ALA A 157 -14.06 -12.40 4.04
N ALA A 158 -14.99 -12.75 3.16
CA ALA A 158 -15.24 -14.10 2.73
C ALA A 158 -15.50 -14.12 1.22
N SER A 159 -14.96 -15.11 0.53
CA SER A 159 -15.16 -15.34 -0.90
C SER A 159 -15.56 -16.79 -1.12
N MET A 160 -16.48 -17.01 -2.04
CA MET A 160 -16.97 -18.32 -2.43
C MET A 160 -17.02 -18.41 -3.96
N THR A 161 -16.58 -19.54 -4.49
CA THR A 161 -16.70 -19.88 -5.92
C THR A 161 -17.75 -20.98 -6.08
N PRO A 162 -19.01 -20.66 -6.42
CA PRO A 162 -20.07 -21.65 -6.50
C PRO A 162 -19.82 -22.63 -7.66
N GLY A 163 -19.75 -23.94 -7.35
CA GLY A 163 -19.75 -25.00 -8.36
C GLY A 163 -18.50 -25.10 -9.25
N GLY A 164 -17.37 -24.52 -8.84
CA GLY A 164 -16.10 -24.61 -9.58
C GLY A 164 -16.07 -23.87 -10.93
N GLY A 165 -16.99 -22.93 -11.16
CA GLY A 165 -16.96 -22.04 -12.32
C GLY A 165 -16.04 -20.83 -12.14
N ASP A 166 -16.04 -19.90 -13.11
CA ASP A 166 -15.19 -18.71 -13.10
C ASP A 166 -15.75 -17.53 -12.27
N VAL A 167 -16.90 -17.70 -11.62
CA VAL A 167 -17.59 -16.64 -10.87
C VAL A 167 -17.25 -16.75 -9.39
N THR A 168 -16.70 -15.68 -8.82
CA THR A 168 -16.31 -15.63 -7.39
C THR A 168 -17.09 -14.53 -6.67
N LEU A 169 -18.00 -14.94 -5.81
CA LEU A 169 -18.71 -14.02 -4.92
C LEU A 169 -17.78 -13.65 -3.75
N THR A 170 -17.42 -12.38 -3.63
CA THR A 170 -16.64 -11.83 -2.51
C THR A 170 -17.50 -10.87 -1.71
N LEU A 171 -17.54 -11.04 -0.39
CA LEU A 171 -18.22 -10.17 0.55
C LEU A 171 -17.26 -9.76 1.66
N GLY A 172 -17.42 -8.56 2.20
CA GLY A 172 -16.69 -8.23 3.42
C GLY A 172 -17.11 -6.93 4.08
N GLY A 173 -16.81 -6.87 5.37
CA GLY A 173 -17.04 -5.73 6.24
C GLY A 173 -15.70 -5.24 6.78
N PHE A 174 -15.36 -3.98 6.53
CA PHE A 174 -14.07 -3.40 6.80
C PHE A 174 -14.21 -2.05 7.49
N MET A 175 -13.26 -1.73 8.35
CA MET A 175 -12.99 -0.38 8.81
C MET A 175 -11.68 0.07 8.18
N LEU A 176 -11.59 1.34 7.81
CA LEU A 176 -10.34 1.91 7.31
C LEU A 176 -9.54 2.43 8.49
N PRO A 177 -8.34 1.87 8.74
CA PRO A 177 -7.48 2.42 9.76
C PRO A 177 -6.82 3.72 9.28
N ASP A 178 -6.92 4.78 10.06
CA ASP A 178 -6.10 5.98 9.90
C ASP A 178 -4.77 5.77 10.62
N GLY A 179 -3.78 5.28 9.88
CA GLY A 179 -2.45 4.97 10.40
C GLY A 179 -2.39 3.63 11.16
N GLY A 180 -1.65 3.59 12.28
CA GLY A 180 -1.40 2.36 13.03
C GLY A 180 -2.57 1.86 13.88
N TYR A 181 -3.36 2.77 14.47
CA TYR A 181 -4.23 2.45 15.62
C TYR A 181 -5.65 3.03 15.57
N GLN A 182 -5.92 4.06 14.76
CA GLN A 182 -7.23 4.69 14.70
C GLN A 182 -8.06 4.03 13.60
N VAL A 183 -9.34 3.71 13.86
CA VAL A 183 -10.23 3.11 12.87
C VAL A 183 -11.44 4.01 12.67
N HIS A 184 -11.76 4.31 11.41
CA HIS A 184 -12.91 5.12 11.06
C HIS A 184 -13.79 4.44 10.01
N GLN A 185 -15.08 4.77 10.11
CA GLN A 185 -16.25 4.36 9.33
C GLN A 185 -16.33 2.89 8.87
N PRO A 186 -17.38 2.15 9.29
CA PRO A 186 -17.61 0.81 8.76
C PRO A 186 -18.00 0.90 7.29
N MET A 187 -17.30 0.13 6.46
CA MET A 187 -17.60 -0.10 5.06
C MET A 187 -18.04 -1.55 4.90
N VAL A 188 -19.03 -1.77 4.05
CA VAL A 188 -19.40 -3.11 3.59
C VAL A 188 -19.35 -3.10 2.07
N GLY A 189 -18.82 -4.16 1.48
CA GLY A 189 -18.66 -4.28 0.04
C GLY A 189 -18.95 -5.71 -0.42
N GLY A 190 -19.36 -5.81 -1.69
CA GLY A 190 -19.54 -7.09 -2.36
C GLY A 190 -19.09 -6.98 -3.82
N GLN A 191 -18.56 -8.08 -4.35
CA GLN A 191 -18.18 -8.25 -5.75
C GLN A 191 -18.61 -9.64 -6.21
N VAL A 192 -18.96 -9.75 -7.50
CA VAL A 192 -19.27 -11.00 -8.21
C VAL A 192 -18.41 -11.06 -9.45
#